data_AF-A0A937RFH1-F1
#
_entry.id   AF-A0A937RFH1-F1
#
_cell.length_a   1.000
_cell.length_b   1.000
_cell.length_c   1.000
_cell.angle_alpha   90.00
_cell.angle_beta   90.00
_cell.angle_gamma   90.00
#
_symmetry.space_group_name_H-M   'P 1'
#
loop_
_entity.id
_entity.type
_entity.pdbx_description
1 polymer ?
#
loop_
_entity_poly.entity_id
_entity_poly.type
_entity_poly.pdbx_seq_one_letter_code
_entity_poly.pdbx_strand_id
1 'polypeptide(L)'
;GLGGERFGDLLPRQLSGGQAQRVAIGRALALKPQLLICDEPVSALDVSVQAQILNLIEELKAEYHLTVVFIAHDLGVVRAVSDNVLVMYLGKVCEFGDADLVYDNPAHPYTRALLDSVPRADPDNPFHGPAIQGDLPSPLAPPTGCRFRTRCPLATPKCADEEPQTREVRPGQYAACHYPLVTDSIVTTETQAAAAAAPAVSAADGAGRPVQAPAKSVLTKGDGEKTAEPRATGAD
;
A
#
# COMPACT_ATOMS: atom_id res chain seq x y z
N GLY A 1 -2.53 0.16 23.65
CA GLY A 1 -3.68 -0.75 23.45
C GLY A 1 -3.70 -1.99 24.34
N LEU A 2 -2.60 -2.38 25.01
CA LEU A 2 -2.59 -3.45 26.01
C LEU A 2 -2.14 -2.87 27.36
N GLY A 3 -2.85 -3.19 28.44
CA GLY A 3 -2.51 -2.69 29.78
C GLY A 3 -1.30 -3.43 30.36
N GLY A 4 -0.27 -2.70 30.80
CA GLY A 4 0.96 -3.28 31.37
C GLY A 4 0.70 -4.24 32.54
N GLU A 5 -0.20 -3.86 33.45
CA GLU A 5 -0.60 -4.66 34.62
C GLU A 5 -1.09 -6.07 34.29
N ARG A 6 -1.69 -6.26 33.11
CA ARG A 6 -2.30 -7.53 32.70
C ARG A 6 -1.41 -8.34 31.75
N PHE A 7 -0.60 -7.66 30.94
CA PHE A 7 0.12 -8.28 29.83
C PHE A 7 1.65 -8.22 29.97
N GLY A 8 2.19 -7.46 30.93
CA GLY A 8 3.62 -7.20 31.07
C GLY A 8 4.47 -8.44 31.33
N ASP A 9 3.94 -9.39 32.10
CA ASP A 9 4.65 -10.62 32.48
C ASP A 9 4.32 -11.83 31.59
N LEU A 10 3.47 -11.66 30.57
CA LEU A 10 3.07 -12.76 29.69
C LEU A 10 4.16 -13.09 28.67
N LEU A 11 4.44 -14.37 28.52
CA LEU A 11 5.35 -14.88 27.48
C LEU A 11 4.66 -14.86 26.11
N PRO A 12 5.42 -14.82 25.00
CA PRO A 12 4.85 -14.79 23.64
C PRO A 12 3.81 -15.89 23.37
N ARG A 13 4.03 -17.11 23.89
CA ARG A 13 3.12 -18.26 23.75
C ARG A 13 1.77 -18.10 24.48
N GLN A 14 1.63 -17.08 25.34
CA GLN A 14 0.43 -16.79 26.13
C GLN A 14 -0.40 -15.65 25.52
N LEU A 15 0.07 -15.06 24.42
CA LEU A 15 -0.61 -13.97 23.72
C LEU A 15 -1.38 -14.53 22.52
N SER A 16 -2.55 -13.97 22.23
CA SER A 16 -3.20 -14.18 20.93
C SER A 16 -2.38 -13.55 19.80
N GLY A 17 -2.60 -13.96 18.55
CA GLY A 17 -1.90 -13.39 17.39
C GLY A 17 -2.00 -11.85 17.35
N GLY A 18 -3.21 -11.30 17.54
CA GLY A 18 -3.41 -9.85 17.58
C GLY A 18 -2.73 -9.18 18.78
N GLN A 19 -2.66 -9.83 19.94
CA GLN A 19 -1.95 -9.29 21.10
C GLN A 19 -0.44 -9.27 20.86
N ALA A 20 0.12 -10.37 20.33
CA ALA A 20 1.52 -10.45 19.94
C ALA A 20 1.87 -9.38 18.90
N GLN A 21 0.99 -9.14 17.92
CA GLN A 21 1.17 -8.08 16.93
C GLN A 21 1.18 -6.69 17.55
N ARG A 22 0.28 -6.39 18.49
CA ARG A 22 0.28 -5.12 19.24
C ARG A 22 1.56 -4.93 20.06
N VAL A 23 2.09 -6.00 20.66
CA VAL A 23 3.40 -5.96 21.35
C VAL A 23 4.53 -5.68 20.36
N ALA A 24 4.51 -6.32 19.18
CA ALA A 24 5.51 -6.09 18.14
C ALA A 24 5.50 -4.64 17.62
N ILE A 25 4.31 -4.06 17.39
CA ILE A 25 4.12 -2.65 17.02
C ILE A 25 4.64 -1.74 18.15
N GLY A 26 4.24 -2.00 19.40
CA GLY A 26 4.71 -1.22 20.54
C GLY A 26 6.25 -1.25 20.68
N ARG A 27 6.87 -2.42 20.44
CA ARG A 27 8.33 -2.56 20.40
C ARG A 27 8.96 -1.75 19.28
N ALA A 28 8.38 -1.75 18.09
CA ALA A 28 8.87 -0.95 16.96
C ALA A 28 8.79 0.56 17.23
N LEU A 29 7.76 1.00 17.97
CA LEU A 29 7.55 2.41 18.31
C LEU A 29 8.30 2.89 19.56
N ALA A 30 8.92 1.99 20.32
CA ALA A 30 9.56 2.33 21.60
C ALA A 30 10.61 3.45 21.48
N LEU A 31 11.27 3.55 20.33
CA LEU A 31 12.30 4.56 20.04
C LEU A 31 11.78 5.78 19.26
N LYS A 32 10.46 5.92 19.10
CA LYS A 32 9.80 7.02 18.35
C LYS A 32 10.40 7.18 16.93
N PRO A 33 10.32 6.14 16.08
CA PRO A 33 10.89 6.20 14.74
C PRO A 33 10.14 7.20 13.86
N GLN A 34 10.76 7.62 12.75
CA GLN A 34 10.08 8.37 11.69
C GLN A 34 9.56 7.46 10.57
N LEU A 35 10.07 6.24 10.49
CA LEU A 35 9.75 5.23 9.48
C LEU A 35 9.37 3.91 10.17
N LEU A 36 8.23 3.36 9.80
CA LEU A 36 7.77 2.04 10.20
C LEU A 36 7.67 1.15 8.95
N ILE A 37 8.36 0.00 8.97
CA ILE A 37 8.27 -1.02 7.92
C ILE A 37 7.44 -2.18 8.45
N CYS A 38 6.32 -2.44 7.81
CA CYS A 38 5.37 -3.49 8.16
C CYS A 38 5.46 -4.61 7.11
N ASP A 39 6.14 -5.70 7.45
CA ASP A 39 6.27 -6.88 6.57
C ASP A 39 5.22 -7.93 6.93
N GLU A 40 4.23 -8.10 6.03
CA GLU A 40 3.10 -9.03 6.18
C GLU A 40 2.41 -8.98 7.56
N PRO A 41 2.09 -7.78 8.10
CA PRO A 41 1.77 -7.58 9.51
C PRO A 41 0.45 -8.20 9.96
N VAL A 42 -0.38 -8.65 9.01
CA VAL A 42 -1.74 -9.16 9.26
C VAL A 42 -1.98 -10.56 8.69
N SER A 43 -1.00 -11.14 8.00
CA SER A 43 -1.14 -12.40 7.25
C SER A 43 -1.55 -13.61 8.11
N ALA A 44 -1.13 -13.65 9.37
CA ALA A 44 -1.41 -14.75 10.30
C ALA A 44 -2.66 -14.52 11.18
N LEU A 45 -3.43 -13.47 10.92
CA LEU A 45 -4.56 -13.05 11.77
C LEU A 45 -5.89 -13.35 11.08
N ASP A 46 -6.92 -13.61 11.89
CA ASP A 46 -8.30 -13.69 11.41
C ASP A 46 -8.79 -12.32 10.93
N VAL A 47 -9.72 -12.31 9.97
CA VAL A 47 -10.21 -11.10 9.28
C VAL A 47 -10.64 -10.00 10.28
N SER A 48 -11.26 -10.37 11.39
CA SER A 48 -11.71 -9.40 12.41
C SER A 48 -10.54 -8.71 13.12
N VAL A 49 -9.47 -9.45 13.43
CA VAL A 49 -8.27 -8.91 14.07
C VAL A 49 -7.40 -8.17 13.06
N GLN A 50 -7.34 -8.61 11.80
CA GLN A 50 -6.65 -7.86 10.73
C GLN A 50 -7.15 -6.42 10.68
N ALA A 51 -8.47 -6.22 10.57
CA ALA A 51 -9.07 -4.89 10.54
C ALA A 51 -8.71 -4.04 11.77
N GLN A 52 -8.67 -4.64 12.96
CA GLN A 52 -8.27 -3.94 14.18
C GLN A 52 -6.79 -3.51 14.18
N ILE A 53 -5.90 -4.31 13.58
CA ILE A 53 -4.48 -3.98 13.46
C ILE A 53 -4.26 -2.90 12.39
N LEU A 54 -4.97 -2.97 11.27
CA LEU A 54 -4.89 -1.93 10.22
C LEU A 54 -5.35 -0.57 10.76
N ASN A 55 -6.49 -0.52 11.45
CA ASN A 55 -6.98 0.71 12.08
C ASN A 55 -5.98 1.25 13.11
N LEU A 56 -5.36 0.37 13.90
CA LEU A 56 -4.32 0.78 14.84
C LEU A 56 -3.11 1.39 14.11
N ILE A 57 -2.66 0.81 13.00
CA ILE A 57 -1.53 1.35 12.24
C ILE A 57 -1.87 2.74 11.67
N GLU A 58 -3.09 2.93 11.15
CA GLU A 58 -3.56 4.24 10.68
C GLU A 58 -3.65 5.29 11.80
N GLU A 59 -4.18 4.91 12.96
CA GLU A 59 -4.20 5.77 14.15
C GLU A 59 -2.77 6.20 14.55
N LEU A 60 -1.84 5.26 14.59
CA LEU A 60 -0.44 5.51 14.93
C LEU A 60 0.29 6.34 13.87
N LYS A 61 0.00 6.11 12.59
CA LYS A 61 0.52 6.91 11.46
C LYS A 61 0.15 8.37 11.65
N ALA A 62 -1.11 8.66 11.99
CA ALA A 62 -1.62 10.00 12.23
C ALA A 62 -1.05 10.62 13.53
N GLU A 63 -1.07 9.87 14.64
CA GLU A 63 -0.64 10.35 15.97
C GLU A 63 0.87 10.68 16.02
N TYR A 64 1.70 9.82 15.43
CA TYR A 64 3.16 9.92 15.49
C TYR A 64 3.79 10.51 14.22
N HIS A 65 2.98 10.89 13.23
CA HIS A 65 3.43 11.39 11.93
C HIS A 65 4.44 10.43 11.25
N LEU A 66 4.10 9.14 11.23
CA LEU A 66 4.99 8.10 10.69
C LEU A 66 4.93 8.06 9.17
N THR A 67 6.08 7.84 8.55
CA THR A 67 6.13 7.24 7.22
C THR A 67 5.97 5.73 7.38
N VAL A 68 5.06 5.12 6.62
CA VAL A 68 4.80 3.68 6.71
C VAL A 68 5.08 3.03 5.36
N VAL A 69 5.92 1.99 5.36
CA VAL A 69 6.06 1.06 4.23
C VAL A 69 5.32 -0.20 4.60
N PHE A 70 4.21 -0.47 3.90
CA PHE A 70 3.36 -1.63 4.15
C PHE A 70 3.55 -2.67 3.04
N ILE A 71 3.96 -3.88 3.41
CA ILE A 71 4.22 -4.99 2.49
C ILE A 71 3.15 -6.06 2.77
N ALA A 72 2.37 -6.38 1.74
CA ALA A 72 1.39 -7.46 1.80
C ALA A 72 1.14 -8.03 0.40
N HIS A 73 0.67 -9.28 0.37
CA HIS A 73 0.19 -9.94 -0.84
C HIS A 73 -1.31 -9.77 -1.09
N ASP A 74 -2.08 -9.30 -0.11
CA ASP A 74 -3.51 -9.02 -0.24
C ASP A 74 -3.75 -7.58 -0.72
N LEU A 75 -4.19 -7.45 -1.97
CA LEU A 75 -4.48 -6.16 -2.59
C LEU A 75 -5.65 -5.41 -1.93
N GLY A 76 -6.61 -6.10 -1.32
CA GLY A 76 -7.71 -5.46 -0.59
C GLY A 76 -7.22 -4.75 0.66
N VAL A 77 -6.31 -5.40 1.40
CA VAL A 77 -5.65 -4.80 2.57
C VAL A 77 -4.78 -3.61 2.17
N VAL A 78 -3.97 -3.75 1.12
CA VAL A 78 -3.07 -2.68 0.64
C VAL A 78 -3.85 -1.44 0.24
N ARG A 79 -5.01 -1.59 -0.42
CA ARG A 79 -5.87 -0.45 -0.84
C ARG A 79 -6.33 0.40 0.34
N ALA A 80 -6.58 -0.22 1.50
CA ALA A 80 -7.16 0.47 2.64
C ALA A 80 -6.17 1.36 3.42
N VAL A 81 -4.86 1.11 3.30
CA VAL A 81 -3.83 1.74 4.16
C VAL A 81 -2.78 2.55 3.37
N SER A 82 -2.76 2.42 2.06
CA SER A 82 -1.66 2.94 1.23
C SER A 82 -2.09 4.18 0.44
N ASP A 83 -1.31 5.24 0.54
CA ASP A 83 -1.45 6.42 -0.32
C ASP A 83 -0.90 6.15 -1.73
N ASN A 84 0.19 5.37 -1.82
CA ASN A 84 0.81 4.95 -3.07
C ASN A 84 1.04 3.43 -3.04
N VAL A 85 1.01 2.79 -4.20
CA VAL A 85 1.20 1.35 -4.36
C VAL A 85 2.37 1.08 -5.28
N LEU A 86 3.22 0.12 -4.87
CA LEU A 86 4.30 -0.43 -5.67
C LEU A 86 4.04 -1.92 -5.87
N VAL A 87 3.94 -2.35 -7.13
CA VAL A 87 3.72 -3.74 -7.52
C VAL A 87 5.03 -4.35 -7.98
N MET A 88 5.40 -5.50 -7.43
CA MET A 88 6.61 -6.23 -7.81
C MET A 88 6.29 -7.61 -8.36
N TYR A 89 7.09 -8.06 -9.33
CA TYR A 89 7.08 -9.44 -9.81
C TYR A 89 8.50 -9.98 -9.90
N LEU A 90 8.75 -11.12 -9.23
CA LEU A 90 10.07 -11.75 -9.14
C LEU A 90 11.17 -10.72 -8.84
N GLY A 91 11.01 -9.87 -7.82
CA GLY A 91 12.04 -8.91 -7.41
C GLY A 91 12.27 -7.72 -8.35
N LYS A 92 11.37 -7.46 -9.32
CA LYS A 92 11.40 -6.27 -10.17
C LYS A 92 10.13 -5.46 -10.00
N VAL A 93 10.26 -4.13 -10.00
CA VAL A 93 9.11 -3.22 -9.99
C VAL A 93 8.39 -3.33 -11.33
N CYS A 94 7.11 -3.68 -11.29
CA CYS A 94 6.24 -3.72 -12.46
C CYS A 94 5.51 -2.40 -12.65
N GLU A 95 5.01 -1.84 -11.55
CA GLU A 95 4.17 -0.64 -11.55
C GLU A 95 4.28 0.10 -10.22
N PHE A 96 4.17 1.43 -10.27
CA PHE A 96 4.17 2.30 -9.10
C PHE A 96 3.30 3.53 -9.36
N GLY A 97 2.53 3.99 -8.37
CA GLY A 97 1.79 5.24 -8.45
C GLY A 97 0.83 5.44 -7.29
N ASP A 98 0.01 6.49 -7.40
CA ASP A 98 -1.14 6.70 -6.51
C ASP A 98 -2.02 5.44 -6.46
N ALA A 99 -2.48 5.08 -5.26
CA ALA A 99 -3.23 3.85 -5.06
C ALA A 99 -4.45 3.79 -5.99
N ASP A 100 -5.30 4.82 -6.01
CA ASP A 100 -6.53 4.82 -6.81
C ASP A 100 -6.23 4.68 -8.31
N LEU A 101 -5.17 5.32 -8.81
CA LEU A 101 -4.76 5.15 -10.21
C LEU A 101 -4.31 3.72 -10.53
N VAL A 102 -3.53 3.09 -9.66
CA VAL A 102 -3.05 1.70 -9.86
C VAL A 102 -4.19 0.70 -9.79
N TYR A 103 -5.15 0.89 -8.87
CA TYR A 103 -6.33 0.00 -8.75
C TYR A 103 -7.33 0.18 -9.89
N ASP A 104 -7.65 1.41 -10.25
CA ASP A 104 -8.73 1.68 -11.20
C ASP A 104 -8.25 1.64 -12.66
N ASN A 105 -6.98 2.02 -12.90
CA ASN A 105 -6.37 2.10 -14.22
C ASN A 105 -4.98 1.44 -14.27
N PRO A 106 -4.85 0.14 -13.92
CA PRO A 106 -3.56 -0.55 -13.92
C PRO A 106 -2.91 -0.52 -15.29
N ALA A 107 -1.66 -0.08 -15.34
CA ALA A 107 -0.90 0.06 -16.58
C ALA A 107 -0.08 -1.19 -16.93
N HIS A 108 0.35 -1.99 -15.95
CA HIS A 108 1.11 -3.20 -16.23
C HIS A 108 0.17 -4.42 -16.33
N PRO A 109 0.32 -5.31 -17.35
CA PRO A 109 -0.53 -6.49 -17.50
C PRO A 109 -0.57 -7.42 -16.28
N TYR A 110 0.54 -7.53 -15.56
CA TYR A 110 0.59 -8.23 -14.28
C TYR A 110 -0.33 -7.62 -13.21
N THR A 111 -0.29 -6.29 -13.03
CA THR A 111 -1.14 -5.59 -12.07
C THR A 111 -2.61 -5.77 -12.42
N ARG A 112 -2.97 -5.62 -13.71
CA ARG A 112 -4.32 -5.90 -14.19
C ARG A 112 -4.75 -7.32 -13.81
N ALA A 113 -3.91 -8.31 -14.10
CA ALA A 113 -4.26 -9.70 -13.84
C ALA A 113 -4.32 -10.06 -12.33
N LEU A 114 -3.52 -9.39 -11.49
CA LEU A 114 -3.64 -9.47 -10.03
C LEU A 114 -5.01 -8.95 -9.55
N LEU A 115 -5.41 -7.77 -10.02
CA LEU A 115 -6.69 -7.16 -9.66
C LEU A 115 -7.87 -7.97 -10.18
N ASP A 116 -7.76 -8.53 -11.39
CA ASP A 116 -8.79 -9.37 -11.99
C ASP A 116 -9.03 -10.67 -11.20
N SER A 117 -8.03 -11.11 -10.44
CA SER A 117 -8.07 -12.32 -9.60
C SER A 117 -8.65 -12.08 -8.21
N VAL A 118 -8.96 -10.83 -7.82
CA VAL A 118 -9.57 -10.53 -6.52
C VAL A 118 -11.06 -10.89 -6.55
N PRO A 119 -11.56 -11.73 -5.63
CA PRO A 119 -12.97 -12.08 -5.56
C PRO A 119 -13.89 -10.87 -5.35
N ARG A 120 -15.03 -10.85 -6.03
CA ARG A 120 -16.11 -9.88 -5.85
C ARG A 120 -17.20 -10.44 -4.95
N ALA A 121 -18.02 -9.53 -4.40
CA ALA A 121 -19.22 -9.87 -3.64
C ALA A 121 -20.37 -10.43 -4.50
N ASP A 122 -20.25 -10.34 -5.84
CA ASP A 122 -21.22 -10.90 -6.78
C ASP A 122 -20.99 -12.41 -6.94
N PRO A 123 -21.89 -13.28 -6.46
CA PRO A 123 -21.73 -14.73 -6.54
C PRO A 123 -21.78 -15.27 -7.98
N ASP A 124 -22.48 -14.58 -8.87
CA ASP A 124 -22.68 -15.00 -10.26
C ASP A 124 -21.53 -14.57 -11.16
N ASN A 125 -20.78 -13.53 -10.75
CA ASN A 125 -19.56 -13.08 -11.43
C ASN A 125 -18.45 -12.71 -10.42
N PRO A 126 -17.80 -13.72 -9.82
CA PRO A 126 -16.88 -13.50 -8.72
C PRO A 126 -15.56 -12.84 -9.14
N PHE A 127 -15.25 -12.69 -10.44
CA PHE A 127 -13.96 -12.18 -10.91
C PHE A 127 -14.14 -11.22 -12.09
N HIS A 128 -13.18 -10.31 -12.29
CA HIS A 128 -13.21 -9.35 -13.40
C HIS A 128 -12.61 -9.88 -14.70
N GLY A 129 -11.77 -10.91 -14.62
CA GLY A 129 -11.02 -11.40 -15.78
C GLY A 129 -10.49 -12.83 -15.60
N PRO A 130 -9.81 -13.36 -16.62
CA PRO A 130 -9.25 -14.70 -16.57
C PRO A 130 -8.09 -14.77 -15.57
N ALA A 131 -7.98 -15.91 -14.87
CA ALA A 131 -6.85 -16.17 -13.99
C ALA A 131 -5.52 -16.14 -14.75
N ILE A 132 -4.44 -15.68 -14.09
CA ILE A 132 -3.09 -15.72 -14.65
C ILE A 132 -2.70 -17.17 -14.97
N GLN A 133 -2.43 -17.45 -16.23
CA GLN A 133 -2.06 -18.78 -16.71
C GLN A 133 -0.56 -19.07 -16.52
N GLY A 134 -0.22 -20.35 -16.50
CA GLY A 134 1.16 -20.85 -16.38
C GLY A 134 1.74 -20.77 -14.96
N ASP A 135 2.80 -21.54 -14.75
CA ASP A 135 3.48 -21.66 -13.45
C ASP A 135 4.35 -20.44 -13.12
N LEU A 136 4.52 -20.17 -11.83
CA LEU A 136 5.44 -19.16 -11.36
C LEU A 136 6.90 -19.58 -11.66
N PRO A 137 7.67 -18.80 -12.43
CA PRO A 137 9.07 -19.11 -12.69
C PRO A 137 9.91 -19.08 -11.43
N SER A 138 11.01 -19.82 -11.42
CA SER A 138 11.96 -19.82 -10.30
C SER A 138 12.59 -18.43 -10.11
N PRO A 139 12.56 -17.85 -8.90
CA PRO A 139 13.30 -16.63 -8.60
C PRO A 139 14.83 -16.76 -8.73
N LEU A 140 15.37 -17.99 -8.62
CA LEU A 140 16.80 -18.28 -8.77
C LEU A 140 17.26 -18.29 -10.23
N ALA A 141 16.34 -18.55 -11.16
CA ALA A 141 16.58 -18.57 -12.60
C ALA A 141 15.45 -17.80 -13.30
N PRO A 142 15.37 -16.48 -13.09
CA PRO A 142 14.27 -15.70 -13.62
C PRO A 142 14.33 -15.63 -15.14
N PRO A 143 13.17 -15.47 -15.81
CA PRO A 143 13.14 -15.27 -17.25
C PRO A 143 13.95 -14.02 -17.65
N THR A 144 14.67 -14.08 -18.78
CA THR A 144 15.42 -12.94 -19.37
C THR A 144 14.53 -11.74 -19.73
N GLY A 145 15.07 -10.55 -20.01
CA GLY A 145 14.22 -9.41 -20.39
C GLY A 145 13.10 -9.11 -19.36
N CYS A 146 11.84 -9.07 -19.81
CA CYS A 146 10.68 -8.95 -18.93
C CYS A 146 10.41 -10.25 -18.15
N ARG A 147 10.50 -10.17 -16.81
CA ARG A 147 10.28 -11.31 -15.91
C ARG A 147 8.87 -11.89 -16.01
N PHE A 148 7.86 -11.07 -16.33
CA PHE A 148 6.47 -11.51 -16.45
C PHE A 148 6.12 -12.11 -17.83
N ARG A 149 7.02 -12.09 -18.82
CA ARG A 149 6.67 -12.48 -20.21
C ARG A 149 6.10 -13.89 -20.34
N THR A 150 6.48 -14.82 -19.48
CA THR A 150 6.07 -16.24 -19.58
C THR A 150 4.60 -16.45 -19.21
N ARG A 151 3.98 -15.44 -18.57
CA ARG A 151 2.59 -15.46 -18.11
C ARG A 151 1.80 -14.25 -18.63
N CYS A 152 2.45 -13.35 -19.38
CA CYS A 152 1.84 -12.17 -19.93
C CYS A 152 1.09 -12.51 -21.23
N PRO A 153 -0.22 -12.23 -21.34
CA PRO A 153 -0.97 -12.48 -22.57
C PRO A 153 -0.55 -11.55 -23.73
N LEU A 154 0.17 -10.47 -23.43
CA LEU A 154 0.66 -9.48 -24.40
C LEU A 154 2.17 -9.60 -24.67
N ALA A 155 2.79 -10.72 -24.30
CA ALA A 155 4.23 -10.91 -24.50
C ALA A 155 4.59 -10.90 -26.00
N THR A 156 5.64 -10.14 -26.35
CA THR A 156 6.23 -10.12 -27.70
C THR A 156 7.69 -10.60 -27.63
N PRO A 157 8.37 -10.86 -28.77
CA PRO A 157 9.79 -11.23 -28.77
C PRO A 157 10.67 -10.23 -28.01
N LYS A 158 10.38 -8.92 -28.13
CA LYS A 158 11.09 -7.86 -27.40
C LYS A 158 11.08 -8.08 -25.88
N CYS A 159 9.99 -8.62 -25.33
CA CYS A 159 9.89 -8.93 -23.91
C CYS A 159 10.84 -10.05 -23.46
N ALA A 160 11.32 -10.90 -24.36
CA ALA A 160 12.31 -11.94 -24.04
C ALA A 160 13.75 -11.42 -24.06
N ASP A 161 14.02 -10.48 -24.97
CA ASP A 161 15.37 -10.01 -25.26
C ASP A 161 15.76 -8.79 -24.41
N GLU A 162 14.80 -7.93 -24.08
CA GLU A 162 15.06 -6.65 -23.43
C GLU A 162 14.29 -6.49 -22.11
N GLU A 163 14.99 -6.07 -21.05
CA GLU A 163 14.36 -5.72 -19.78
C GLU A 163 13.66 -4.35 -19.91
N PRO A 164 12.34 -4.27 -19.67
CA PRO A 164 11.63 -3.01 -19.76
C PRO A 164 12.10 -2.05 -18.65
N GLN A 165 12.41 -0.81 -19.01
CA GLN A 165 12.74 0.23 -18.06
C GLN A 165 11.46 0.81 -17.44
N THR A 166 11.52 1.15 -16.16
CA THR A 166 10.45 1.91 -15.50
C THR A 166 10.36 3.29 -16.13
N ARG A 167 9.19 3.64 -16.65
CA ARG A 167 8.90 4.96 -17.22
C ARG A 167 7.56 5.46 -16.75
N GLU A 168 7.39 6.77 -16.73
CA GLU A 168 6.10 7.38 -16.49
C GLU A 168 5.17 7.07 -17.68
N VAL A 169 4.01 6.50 -17.40
CA VAL A 169 3.00 6.11 -18.41
C VAL A 169 1.75 6.98 -18.32
N ARG A 170 1.48 7.58 -17.15
CA ARG A 170 0.52 8.65 -16.90
C ARG A 170 1.11 9.55 -15.79
N PRO A 171 0.66 10.80 -15.63
CA PRO A 171 1.15 11.67 -14.56
C PRO A 171 1.09 10.98 -13.19
N GLY A 172 2.25 10.77 -12.56
CA GLY A 172 2.35 10.12 -11.25
C GLY A 172 2.20 8.58 -11.26
N GLN A 173 2.10 7.95 -12.43
CA GLN A 173 2.03 6.49 -12.59
C GLN A 173 3.15 6.00 -13.49
N TYR A 174 3.92 5.03 -12.99
CA TYR A 174 5.12 4.50 -13.61
C TYR A 174 4.95 3.00 -13.85
N ALA A 175 5.39 2.50 -15.01
CA ALA A 175 5.38 1.07 -15.29
C ALA A 175 6.67 0.63 -16.00
N ALA A 176 7.16 -0.54 -15.63
CA ALA A 176 8.23 -1.23 -16.34
C ALA A 176 7.62 -2.18 -17.39
N CYS A 177 7.09 -1.60 -18.47
CA CYS A 177 6.46 -2.37 -19.54
C CYS A 177 6.81 -1.81 -20.93
N HIS A 178 7.11 -2.70 -21.88
CA HIS A 178 7.26 -2.33 -23.29
C HIS A 178 5.92 -1.87 -23.90
N TYR A 179 4.80 -2.47 -23.47
CA TYR A 179 3.46 -2.21 -23.99
C TYR A 179 2.45 -2.02 -22.83
N PRO A 180 2.49 -0.88 -22.13
CA PRO A 180 1.58 -0.62 -21.02
C PRO A 180 0.12 -0.49 -21.47
N LEU A 181 -0.82 -0.85 -20.61
CA LEU A 181 -2.28 -0.79 -20.79
C LEU A 181 -2.81 0.64 -20.63
N VAL A 182 -2.21 1.59 -21.34
CA VAL A 182 -2.70 2.97 -21.41
C VAL A 182 -3.53 3.13 -22.68
N THR A 183 -4.82 3.48 -22.52
CA THR A 183 -5.65 3.92 -23.63
C THR A 183 -5.18 5.31 -24.04
N ASP A 184 -4.71 5.44 -25.28
CA ASP A 184 -4.12 6.68 -25.77
C ASP A 184 -5.09 7.85 -25.66
N SER A 185 -4.77 8.76 -24.76
CA SER A 185 -5.01 10.18 -24.93
C SER A 185 -3.76 10.89 -24.41
N ILE A 186 -2.91 11.28 -25.37
CA ILE A 186 -1.78 12.25 -25.35
C ILE A 186 -0.51 11.78 -24.56
N VAL A 187 0.75 11.84 -25.06
CA VAL A 187 1.44 12.64 -26.08
C VAL A 187 2.60 11.80 -26.65
N THR A 188 2.67 11.60 -27.98
CA THR A 188 3.93 11.27 -28.65
C THR A 188 4.80 12.53 -28.67
N THR A 189 5.72 12.63 -27.71
CA THR A 189 6.92 13.45 -27.90
C THR A 189 8.10 12.50 -27.98
N GLU A 190 8.48 12.19 -29.21
CA GLU A 190 9.84 11.80 -29.51
C GLU A 190 10.75 12.93 -29.01
N THR A 191 11.47 12.70 -27.92
CA THR A 191 12.81 13.28 -27.71
C THR A 191 13.57 12.39 -26.72
N GLN A 192 14.67 11.83 -27.21
CA GLN A 192 15.71 11.17 -26.43
C GLN A 192 16.28 12.09 -25.33
N ALA A 193 16.78 11.44 -24.27
CA ALA A 193 17.70 11.93 -23.24
C ALA A 193 17.08 12.60 -22.00
N ALA A 194 16.84 11.80 -20.97
CA ALA A 194 17.68 11.79 -19.76
C ALA A 194 17.29 10.60 -18.88
N ALA A 195 18.27 9.79 -18.50
CA ALA A 195 18.11 8.78 -17.46
C ALA A 195 17.77 9.49 -16.14
N ALA A 196 16.51 9.44 -15.72
CA ALA A 196 16.12 9.72 -14.35
C ALA A 196 15.97 8.37 -13.65
N ALA A 197 16.98 8.06 -12.83
CA ALA A 197 16.97 6.90 -11.96
C ALA A 197 15.71 6.89 -11.10
N ALA A 198 15.08 5.72 -10.97
CA ALA A 198 14.25 5.43 -9.80
C ALA A 198 15.04 5.84 -8.53
N PRO A 199 14.40 6.40 -7.49
CA PRO A 199 15.14 6.83 -6.32
C PRO A 199 15.85 5.62 -5.72
N ALA A 200 17.17 5.58 -5.87
CA ALA A 200 18.02 4.69 -5.14
C ALA A 200 17.93 5.13 -3.67
N VAL A 201 17.36 4.27 -2.83
CA VAL A 201 17.41 4.44 -1.37
C VAL A 201 18.87 4.35 -0.92
N SER A 202 19.52 5.50 -0.81
CA SER A 202 20.84 5.62 -0.20
C SER A 202 20.67 5.77 1.31
N ALA A 203 21.25 4.83 2.06
CA ALA A 203 21.46 4.98 3.48
C ALA A 203 22.65 5.93 3.73
N ALA A 204 22.39 7.10 4.33
CA ALA A 204 23.35 7.84 5.16
C ALA A 204 22.66 9.00 5.91
N ASP A 205 22.67 8.88 7.25
CA ASP A 205 22.86 9.90 8.29
C ASP A 205 22.33 11.35 8.13
N GLY A 206 21.46 11.72 9.07
CA GLY A 206 21.72 12.86 9.96
C GLY A 206 21.27 14.27 9.52
N ALA A 207 20.29 14.79 10.28
CA ALA A 207 19.96 16.21 10.52
C ALA A 207 19.08 16.98 9.50
N GLY A 208 17.76 16.90 9.75
CA GLY A 208 16.94 18.08 10.11
C GLY A 208 16.54 19.10 9.04
N ARG A 209 15.26 19.07 8.63
CA ARG A 209 14.34 20.23 8.62
C ARG A 209 12.89 19.76 8.36
N PRO A 210 11.87 20.34 9.01
CA PRO A 210 10.48 19.95 8.77
C PRO A 210 9.97 20.55 7.45
N VAL A 211 9.35 19.72 6.62
CA VAL A 211 8.56 20.14 5.46
C VAL A 211 7.14 20.43 5.96
N GLN A 212 6.69 21.67 5.80
CA GLN A 212 5.31 22.07 6.11
C GLN A 212 4.34 21.48 5.09
N ALA A 213 3.30 20.81 5.58
CA ALA A 213 2.15 20.40 4.77
C ALA A 213 1.20 21.59 4.53
N PRO A 214 0.52 21.69 3.37
CA PRO A 214 -0.47 22.74 3.13
C PRO A 214 -1.76 22.45 3.92
N ALA A 215 -2.29 23.49 4.56
CA ALA A 215 -3.52 23.44 5.33
C ALA A 215 -4.76 23.26 4.43
N LYS A 216 -5.61 22.28 4.76
CA LYS A 216 -6.99 22.20 4.23
C LYS A 216 -7.92 23.03 5.11
N SER A 217 -8.69 23.90 4.47
CA SER A 217 -9.66 24.82 5.05
C SER A 217 -10.80 24.09 5.76
N VAL A 218 -11.01 24.40 7.05
CA VAL A 218 -12.17 23.99 7.84
C VAL A 218 -13.31 24.98 7.57
N LEU A 219 -14.45 24.49 7.06
CA LEU A 219 -15.70 25.23 7.09
C LEU A 219 -16.28 25.21 8.51
N THR A 220 -16.28 26.36 9.17
CA THR A 220 -17.06 26.61 10.39
C THR A 220 -18.49 26.99 10.02
N LYS A 221 -19.49 26.32 10.59
CA LYS A 221 -20.89 26.78 10.59
C LYS A 221 -21.24 27.23 12.01
N GLY A 222 -21.51 28.52 12.14
CA GLY A 222 -21.72 29.21 13.41
C GLY A 222 -23.03 28.91 14.13
N ASP A 223 -22.89 28.89 15.45
CA ASP A 223 -23.70 29.51 16.50
C ASP A 223 -25.20 29.76 16.25
N GLY A 224 -26.00 29.08 17.07
CA GLY A 224 -27.38 29.39 17.39
C GLY A 224 -27.59 29.28 18.90
N GLU A 225 -27.33 30.39 19.58
CA GLU A 225 -27.50 30.68 21.00
C GLU A 225 -28.96 30.50 21.47
N LYS A 226 -29.17 29.90 22.65
CA LYS A 226 -30.29 30.21 23.56
C LYS A 226 -30.07 29.64 24.98
N THR A 227 -29.52 30.51 25.83
CA THR A 227 -29.92 30.86 27.21
C THR A 227 -30.50 29.77 28.13
N ALA A 228 -29.77 29.56 29.23
CA ALA A 228 -30.18 28.88 30.45
C ALA A 228 -30.93 29.81 31.42
N GLU A 229 -31.81 29.25 32.26
CA GLU A 229 -32.21 29.76 33.58
C GLU A 229 -32.77 28.60 34.46
N PRO A 230 -32.86 28.72 35.81
CA PRO A 230 -32.25 27.73 36.71
C PRO A 230 -33.19 27.01 37.71
N ARG A 231 -32.62 25.96 38.33
CA ARG A 231 -32.90 25.31 39.65
C ARG A 231 -34.31 25.37 40.26
N ALA A 232 -34.84 24.18 40.56
CA ALA A 232 -35.68 23.95 41.75
C ALA A 232 -35.33 22.60 42.41
N THR A 233 -35.22 22.67 43.73
CA THR A 233 -35.02 21.60 44.73
C THR A 233 -36.35 20.94 45.13
N GLY A 234 -36.31 19.65 45.49
CA GLY A 234 -37.34 18.90 46.24
C GLY A 234 -37.11 17.39 46.03
N ALA A 235 -36.68 16.59 47.03
CA ALA A 235 -37.46 16.08 48.17
C ALA A 235 -38.73 15.36 47.72
N ASP A 236 -38.64 14.06 47.40
CA ASP A 236 -38.96 12.90 48.26
C ASP A 236 -38.42 11.61 47.60
#